data_AF-A0AAW7YSQ7-F1
#
_entry.id   AF-A0AAW7YSQ7-F1
#
_cell.length_a   1.000
_cell.length_b   1.000
_cell.length_c   1.000
_cell.angle_alpha   90.00
_cell.angle_beta   90.00
_cell.angle_gamma   90.00
#
_symmetry.space_group_name_H-M   'P 1'
#
loop_
_entity.id
_entity.type
_entity.pdbx_description
1 polymer ?
#
loop_
_entity_poly.entity_id
_entity_poly.type
_entity_poly.pdbx_seq_one_letter_code
_entity_poly.pdbx_strand_id
1 'polypeptide(L)'
;TEGFPNVLVEAMSQGLPCVTTDVGDAAFILNHAEWVVKPQQSALLSEAVSMMLASPQEERQTIANSNYHRVTKEFDIADISQQYLD
;
A
#
# COMPACT_ATOMS: atom_id res chain seq x y z
N THR A 1 -15.91 2.14 6.66
CA THR A 1 -14.95 1.86 5.59
C THR A 1 -14.56 3.16 4.97
N GLU A 2 -13.27 3.47 4.87
CA GLU A 2 -12.79 4.62 4.09
C GLU A 2 -12.96 4.30 2.61
N GLY A 3 -13.43 5.26 1.82
CA GLY A 3 -13.45 5.11 0.36
C GLY A 3 -12.02 5.06 -0.18
N PHE A 4 -11.20 6.02 0.24
CA PHE A 4 -9.79 6.11 -0.14
C PHE A 4 -8.89 6.05 1.12
N PRO A 5 -8.02 5.03 1.25
CA PRO A 5 -7.17 4.81 2.42
C PRO A 5 -5.95 5.75 2.43
N ASN A 6 -6.16 6.97 2.93
CA ASN A 6 -5.13 8.02 2.97
C ASN A 6 -3.86 7.59 3.71
N VAL A 7 -3.99 6.92 4.86
CA VAL A 7 -2.83 6.51 5.67
C VAL A 7 -1.94 5.51 4.90
N LEU A 8 -2.54 4.62 4.11
CA LEU A 8 -1.80 3.69 3.27
C LEU A 8 -1.03 4.45 2.18
N VAL A 9 -1.69 5.40 1.53
CA VAL A 9 -1.10 6.26 0.49
C VAL A 9 0.04 7.12 1.05
N GLU A 10 -0.14 7.71 2.23
CA GLU A 10 0.90 8.45 2.95
C GLU A 10 2.12 7.56 3.21
N ALA A 11 1.93 6.36 3.76
CA ALA A 11 3.03 5.42 4.01
C ALA A 11 3.76 5.00 2.72
N MET A 12 3.02 4.68 1.66
CA MET A 12 3.58 4.35 0.35
C MET A 12 4.36 5.54 -0.24
N SER A 13 3.89 6.77 -0.06
CA SER A 13 4.57 7.99 -0.53
C SER A 13 5.90 8.26 0.17
N GLN A 14 6.08 7.72 1.37
CA GLN A 14 7.33 7.77 2.12
C GLN A 14 8.28 6.61 1.75
N GLY A 15 7.93 5.78 0.76
CA GLY A 15 8.74 4.64 0.36
C GLY A 15 8.80 3.57 1.44
N LEU A 16 7.67 3.27 2.09
CA LEU A 16 7.58 2.20 3.08
C LEU A 16 7.01 0.92 2.45
N PRO A 17 7.55 -0.26 2.81
CA PRO A 17 6.83 -1.49 2.57
C PRO A 17 5.57 -1.50 3.44
N CYS A 18 4.44 -1.90 2.87
CA CYS A 18 3.14 -1.80 3.53
C CYS A 18 2.46 -3.17 3.58
N VAL A 19 1.79 -3.45 4.68
CA VAL A 19 0.86 -4.57 4.87
C VAL A 19 -0.47 -3.96 5.26
N THR A 20 -1.57 -4.41 4.64
CA THR A 20 -2.90 -3.84 4.88
C THR A 20 -3.98 -4.91 4.97
N THR A 21 -5.17 -4.49 5.40
CA THR A 21 -6.37 -5.32 5.29
C THR A 21 -7.15 -5.01 4.01
N ASP A 22 -7.85 -6.00 3.47
CA ASP A 22 -8.77 -5.85 2.34
C ASP A 22 -10.06 -5.13 2.76
N VAL A 23 -9.95 -3.81 2.95
CA VAL A 23 -11.04 -2.92 3.36
C VAL A 23 -10.99 -1.65 2.51
N GLY A 24 -12.13 -1.29 1.91
CA GLY A 24 -12.19 -0.16 0.99
C GLY A 24 -11.30 -0.43 -0.24
N ASP A 25 -10.61 0.60 -0.72
CA ASP A 25 -9.72 0.49 -1.89
C ASP A 25 -8.29 0.05 -1.52
N ALA A 26 -8.04 -0.40 -0.29
CA ALA A 26 -6.69 -0.70 0.20
C ALA A 26 -5.97 -1.79 -0.60
N ALA A 27 -6.67 -2.88 -0.97
CA ALA A 27 -6.09 -3.94 -1.78
C ALA A 27 -5.71 -3.45 -3.19
N PHE A 28 -6.57 -2.62 -3.78
CA PHE A 28 -6.35 -2.01 -5.09
C PHE A 28 -5.16 -1.03 -5.10
N ILE A 29 -5.06 -0.19 -4.07
CA ILE A 29 -3.98 0.79 -3.95
C ILE A 29 -2.64 0.11 -3.71
N LEU A 30 -2.58 -0.85 -2.77
CA LEU A 30 -1.34 -1.57 -2.49
C LEU A 30 -0.88 -2.42 -3.67
N ASN A 31 -1.79 -3.12 -4.35
CA ASN A 31 -1.51 -3.95 -5.52
C ASN A 31 -0.38 -5.00 -5.33
N HIS A 32 -0.25 -5.50 -4.10
CA HIS A 32 0.63 -6.62 -3.73
C HIS A 32 -0.20 -7.61 -2.90
N ALA A 33 -0.82 -8.58 -3.57
CA ALA A 33 -1.81 -9.47 -2.95
C ALA A 33 -1.27 -10.27 -1.76
N GLU A 34 0.03 -10.56 -1.75
CA GLU A 34 0.74 -11.24 -0.68
C GLU A 34 0.82 -10.42 0.63
N TRP A 35 0.65 -9.09 0.55
CA TRP A 35 0.67 -8.17 1.70
C TRP A 35 -0.71 -7.62 2.05
N VAL A 36 -1.77 -8.24 1.50
CA VAL A 36 -3.17 -7.91 1.79
C VAL A 36 -3.82 -9.07 2.54
N VAL A 37 -4.34 -8.78 3.74
CA VAL A 37 -4.99 -9.77 4.62
C VAL A 37 -6.49 -9.47 4.72
N LYS A 38 -7.35 -10.48 4.89
CA LYS A 38 -8.77 -10.18 5.13
C LYS A 38 -8.98 -9.49 6.48
N PRO A 39 -9.98 -8.59 6.61
CA PRO A 39 -10.29 -7.97 7.89
C PRO A 39 -10.66 -9.00 8.95
N GLN A 40 -10.42 -8.63 10.23
CA GLN A 40 -10.69 -9.47 11.41
C GLN A 40 -9.86 -10.76 11.51
N GLN A 41 -8.81 -10.90 10.69
CA GLN A 41 -7.86 -12.02 10.77
C GLN A 41 -6.55 -11.55 11.43
N SER A 42 -6.62 -11.16 12.70
CA SER A 42 -5.49 -10.57 13.43
C SER A 42 -4.24 -11.45 13.46
N ALA A 43 -4.39 -12.77 13.55
CA ALA A 43 -3.27 -13.71 13.49
C ALA A 43 -2.52 -13.64 12.16
N LEU A 44 -3.25 -13.62 11.03
CA LEU A 44 -2.66 -13.54 9.69
C LEU A 44 -2.05 -12.16 9.42
N LEU A 45 -2.67 -11.08 9.94
CA LEU A 45 -2.09 -9.75 9.85
C LEU A 45 -0.75 -9.69 10.61
N SER A 46 -0.71 -10.26 11.82
CA SER A 46 0.53 -10.35 12.61
C SER A 46 1.60 -11.18 11.91
N GLU A 47 1.21 -12.28 11.26
CA GLU A 47 2.12 -13.13 10.48
C GLU A 47 2.69 -12.37 9.28
N ALA A 48 1.85 -11.70 8.49
CA ALA A 48 2.28 -10.90 7.34
C ALA A 48 3.24 -9.77 7.75
N VAL A 49 2.97 -9.07 8.85
CA VAL A 49 3.90 -8.06 9.40
C VAL A 49 5.21 -8.71 9.82
N SER A 50 5.18 -9.87 10.48
CA SER A 50 6.39 -10.59 10.91
C SER A 50 7.22 -11.06 9.72
N MET A 51 6.57 -11.56 8.67
CA MET A 51 7.22 -11.95 7.42
C MET A 51 7.90 -10.75 6.77
N MET A 52 7.19 -9.63 6.62
CA MET A 52 7.75 -8.39 6.06
C MET A 52 8.97 -7.93 6.86
N LEU A 53 8.93 -8.00 8.20
CA LEU A 53 10.06 -7.62 9.05
C LEU A 53 11.24 -8.58 8.93
N ALA A 54 10.98 -9.88 8.70
CA ALA A 54 11.97 -10.93 8.52
C ALA A 54 12.57 -10.99 7.10
N SER A 55 11.89 -10.43 6.09
CA SER A 55 12.40 -10.37 4.72
C SER A 55 13.73 -9.62 4.64
N PRO A 56 14.64 -10.04 3.74
CA PRO A 56 15.88 -9.32 3.47
C PRO A 56 15.66 -7.84 3.19
N GLN A 57 16.61 -7.00 3.60
CA GLN A 57 16.49 -5.54 3.40
C GLN A 57 16.26 -5.17 1.93
N GLU A 58 16.90 -5.87 0.99
CA GLU A 58 16.75 -5.64 -0.45
C GLU A 58 15.32 -5.93 -0.94
N GLU A 59 14.69 -6.99 -0.43
CA GLU A 59 13.30 -7.33 -0.76
C GLU A 59 12.35 -6.25 -0.23
N ARG A 60 12.53 -5.84 1.03
CA ARG A 60 11.73 -4.75 1.62
C ARG A 60 11.90 -3.45 0.86
N GLN A 61 13.12 -3.15 0.41
CA GLN A 61 13.40 -1.95 -0.40
C GLN A 61 12.75 -2.05 -1.78
N THR A 62 12.70 -3.23 -2.38
CA THR A 62 12.03 -3.47 -3.65
C THR A 62 10.52 -3.19 -3.53
N ILE A 63 9.89 -3.71 -2.48
CA ILE A 63 8.46 -3.47 -2.20
C ILE A 63 8.21 -1.98 -1.94
N ALA A 64 9.01 -1.36 -1.07
CA ALA A 64 8.97 0.08 -0.77
C ALA A 64 9.08 0.95 -2.03
N ASN A 65 10.03 0.64 -2.90
CA ASN A 65 10.22 1.36 -4.15
C ASN A 65 9.01 1.18 -5.08
N SER A 66 8.48 -0.05 -5.20
CA SER A 66 7.27 -0.32 -5.99
C SER A 66 6.08 0.50 -5.49
N ASN A 67 5.88 0.54 -4.16
CA ASN A 67 4.84 1.32 -3.51
C ASN A 67 4.94 2.82 -3.82
N TYR A 68 6.15 3.38 -3.65
CA TYR A 68 6.42 4.78 -3.95
C TYR A 68 6.10 5.12 -5.41
N HIS A 69 6.67 4.37 -6.35
CA HIS A 69 6.47 4.66 -7.79
C HIS A 69 5.01 4.56 -8.20
N ARG A 70 4.27 3.59 -7.67
CA ARG A 70 2.84 3.46 -7.95
C ARG A 70 2.06 4.66 -7.44
N VAL A 71 2.27 5.02 -6.17
CA VAL A 71 1.46 6.07 -5.55
C VAL A 71 1.70 7.44 -6.15
N THR A 72 2.96 7.78 -6.46
CA THR A 72 3.31 9.05 -7.11
C THR A 72 2.86 9.13 -8.56
N LYS A 73 2.61 7.99 -9.21
CA LYS A 73 2.20 7.97 -10.64
C LYS A 73 0.69 7.92 -10.82
N GLU A 74 -0.02 7.21 -9.95
CA GLU A 74 -1.44 6.92 -10.12
C GLU A 74 -2.34 7.73 -9.18
N PHE A 75 -1.80 8.27 -8.09
CA PHE A 75 -2.59 8.92 -7.04
C PHE A 75 -2.08 10.32 -6.65
N ASP A 76 -1.20 10.92 -7.46
CA ASP A 76 -0.79 12.31 -7.26
C ASP A 76 -1.93 13.28 -7.61
N ILE A 77 -2.23 14.19 -6.67
CA ILE A 77 -3.36 15.11 -6.80
C ILE A 77 -3.18 16.11 -7.95
N ALA A 78 -1.93 16.50 -8.26
CA ALA A 78 -1.65 17.40 -9.37
C ALA A 78 -2.00 16.71 -10.69
N ASP A 79 -1.60 15.44 -10.85
CA ASP A 79 -1.90 14.65 -12.05
C ASP A 79 -3.39 14.37 -12.20
N ILE A 80 -4.07 13.99 -11.11
CA ILE A 80 -5.52 13.75 -11.13
C ILE A 80 -6.29 15.04 -11.46
N SER A 81 -5.87 16.19 -10.92
CA SER A 81 -6.58 17.45 -11.16
C SER A 81 -6.63 17.84 -12.64
N GLN A 82 -5.59 17.50 -13.42
CA GLN A 82 -5.57 17.76 -14.86
C GLN A 82 -6.64 16.98 -15.63
N GLN A 83 -6.96 15.75 -15.20
CA GLN A 83 -7.96 14.91 -15.87
C GLN A 83 -9.39 15.45 -15.78
N TYR A 84 -9.65 16.40 -14.86
CA TYR A 84 -10.94 17.07 -14.69
C TYR A 84 -10.99 18.46 -15.34
N LEU A 85 -9.86 18.95 -15.87
CA LEU A 85 -9.77 20.21 -16.60
C LEU A 85 -9.93 20.01 -18.12
N ASP A 86 -9.84 18.76 -18.58
CA ASP A 86 -10.18 18.32 -19.94
C ASP A 86 -11.67 17.97 -20.08
#